data_AF-A0A545SQD7-F1
#
_entry.id   AF-A0A545SQD7-F1
#
_cell.length_a   1.000
_cell.length_b   1.000
_cell.length_c   1.000
_cell.angle_alpha   90.00
_cell.angle_beta   90.00
_cell.angle_gamma   90.00
#
_symmetry.space_group_name_H-M   'P 1'
#
loop_
_entity.id
_entity.type
_entity.pdbx_description
1 polymer ?
#
loop_
_entity_poly.entity_id
_entity_poly.type
_entity_poly.pdbx_seq_one_letter_code
_entity_poly.pdbx_strand_id
1 'polypeptide(L)'
;MRTLTTRLASATIFGVSILSSPAYADLTADDVWQHFQQSSSVFGGTLNGQKSESDDGLALQKVVFDLPLPFDFGTVQMDLGAFDLRNMGDGRVEMIVPESAVYNLTYTDTDGESFDGSMTMTQQGLSNILSGTPEEITFDQKADRLDFKFDISDLPADLQRVTMNGSIVGFEGQSVTSRADMNTTNVIYAFQEQSMTMTQTMAIEGEDPITVEAITTSGRVEGDTRLVTPSAGINLANLAKALRDGFVLEGTNSIAGYSSKQVSSQNDTVVMAQTSSAASYETTMKVDASGAMISGPASDVQIQMEMPMMPGLPLGGKIASVSATVQAPLLKDDGFGPAAVSFELTGLELDEMLWAMGDPAGALPHDPVDLKIDLSGTLKNNIEWLDFANVETSFDALGEMLPVEPGSATLNALRVSAVGAEITGEGAFTFDSSDLETFEGLPRPEGKLTLRAKGLTVLSQKLEQLGIPAEQIYGAMMMLEMFSVEDTENGDDARMTEVEVKADGGVFANGVQLQ
;
A
#
# COMPACT_ATOMS: atom_id res chain seq x y z
N MET A 1 51.72 -24.70 -48.52
CA MET A 1 53.04 -24.04 -48.51
C MET A 1 53.21 -23.38 -47.13
N ARG A 2 53.53 -24.16 -46.09
CA ARG A 2 54.78 -24.18 -45.29
C ARG A 2 54.30 -24.18 -43.82
N THR A 3 54.04 -25.31 -43.18
CA THR A 3 54.98 -26.16 -42.41
C THR A 3 55.92 -25.39 -41.50
N LEU A 4 55.75 -25.58 -40.18
CA LEU A 4 56.86 -25.69 -39.24
C LEU A 4 56.46 -26.67 -38.11
N THR A 5 56.74 -27.94 -38.37
CA THR A 5 57.11 -28.98 -37.41
C THR A 5 58.46 -28.61 -36.77
N THR A 6 58.75 -28.91 -35.49
CA THR A 6 59.47 -30.13 -35.08
C THR A 6 59.64 -30.19 -33.53
N ARG A 7 59.12 -31.28 -32.93
CA ARG A 7 59.64 -32.24 -31.90
C ARG A 7 60.55 -31.71 -30.78
N LEU A 8 60.36 -32.05 -29.49
CA LEU A 8 60.51 -33.34 -28.76
C LEU A 8 60.15 -33.02 -27.28
N ALA A 9 59.76 -33.87 -26.32
CA ALA A 9 59.80 -35.31 -26.13
C ALA A 9 58.74 -35.70 -25.07
N SER A 10 58.40 -36.98 -25.07
CA SER A 10 57.49 -37.69 -24.17
C SER A 10 57.74 -37.49 -22.68
N ALA A 11 56.67 -37.28 -21.92
CA ALA A 11 56.52 -37.76 -20.56
C ALA A 11 55.05 -38.17 -20.34
N THR A 12 54.80 -39.47 -20.39
CA THR A 12 53.55 -40.09 -19.96
C THR A 12 53.48 -39.94 -18.44
N ILE A 13 52.59 -39.07 -17.95
CA ILE A 13 52.08 -39.14 -16.59
C ILE A 13 50.56 -39.23 -16.72
N PHE A 14 50.02 -40.39 -16.30
CA PHE A 14 48.62 -40.57 -15.95
C PHE A 14 48.33 -39.64 -14.77
N GLY A 15 48.00 -38.38 -15.06
CA GLY A 15 47.39 -37.47 -14.11
C GLY A 15 45.89 -37.65 -14.23
N VAL A 16 45.31 -38.46 -13.34
CA VAL A 16 43.88 -38.36 -13.04
C VAL A 16 43.66 -36.94 -12.52
N SER A 17 43.29 -36.02 -13.40
CA SER A 17 42.69 -34.76 -13.01
C SER A 17 41.33 -35.12 -12.43
N ILE A 18 41.30 -35.35 -11.12
CA ILE A 18 40.12 -35.05 -10.31
C ILE A 18 39.91 -33.56 -10.54
N LEU A 19 39.14 -33.22 -11.57
CA LEU A 19 38.42 -31.97 -11.61
C LEU A 19 37.47 -32.09 -10.42
N SER A 20 37.91 -31.60 -9.28
CA SER A 20 37.01 -31.23 -8.20
C SER A 20 36.15 -30.11 -8.77
N SER A 21 35.09 -30.49 -9.48
CA SER A 21 33.94 -29.61 -9.65
C SER A 21 33.66 -29.02 -8.27
N PRO A 22 33.44 -27.70 -8.13
CA PRO A 22 32.92 -27.20 -6.89
C PRO A 22 31.67 -28.04 -6.60
N ALA A 23 31.72 -28.82 -5.52
CA ALA A 23 30.53 -29.44 -5.00
C ALA A 23 29.67 -28.26 -4.57
N TYR A 24 28.76 -27.83 -5.45
CA TYR A 24 27.60 -27.09 -5.03
C TYR A 24 27.00 -27.95 -3.92
N ALA A 25 26.85 -27.38 -2.71
CA ALA A 25 26.23 -28.12 -1.62
C ALA A 25 24.81 -28.46 -2.11
N ASP A 26 24.57 -29.74 -2.40
CA ASP A 26 23.28 -30.21 -2.90
C ASP A 26 22.22 -29.91 -1.84
N LEU A 27 21.15 -29.22 -2.22
CA LEU A 27 20.02 -28.96 -1.33
C LEU A 27 19.26 -30.28 -1.10
N THR A 28 18.97 -30.60 0.16
CA THR A 28 18.17 -31.78 0.52
C THR A 28 16.76 -31.41 0.95
N ALA A 29 15.84 -32.37 0.89
CA ALA A 29 14.47 -32.21 1.41
C ALA A 29 14.44 -31.78 2.89
N ASP A 30 15.39 -32.23 3.72
CA ASP A 30 15.50 -31.80 5.10
C ASP A 30 15.95 -30.34 5.23
N ASP A 31 16.87 -29.88 4.37
CA ASP A 31 17.29 -28.47 4.35
C ASP A 31 16.11 -27.57 3.99
N VAL A 32 15.28 -27.97 3.03
CA VAL A 32 14.06 -27.24 2.65
C VAL A 32 13.04 -27.20 3.79
N TRP A 33 12.80 -28.32 4.46
CA TRP A 33 11.87 -28.33 5.60
C TRP A 33 12.39 -27.45 6.74
N GLN A 34 13.68 -27.55 7.08
CA GLN A 34 14.31 -26.67 8.06
C GLN A 34 14.22 -25.21 7.65
N HIS A 35 14.36 -24.93 6.35
CA HIS A 35 14.20 -23.60 5.80
C HIS A 35 12.81 -23.03 6.11
N PHE A 36 11.74 -23.77 5.84
CA PHE A 36 10.38 -23.34 6.17
C PHE A 36 10.17 -23.11 7.67
N GLN A 37 10.65 -24.01 8.53
CA GLN A 37 10.53 -23.84 9.98
C GLN A 37 11.24 -22.58 10.49
N GLN A 38 12.43 -22.31 9.97
CA GLN A 38 13.20 -21.13 10.35
C GLN A 38 12.55 -19.85 9.83
N SER A 39 12.06 -19.84 8.58
CA SER A 39 11.33 -18.68 8.01
C SER A 39 10.07 -18.38 8.81
N SER A 40 9.33 -19.39 9.27
CA SER A 40 8.19 -19.24 10.19
C SER A 40 8.59 -18.63 11.55
N SER A 41 9.73 -19.03 12.11
CA SER A 41 10.20 -18.54 13.42
C SER A 41 10.59 -17.07 13.43
N VAL A 42 10.97 -16.49 12.27
CA VAL A 42 11.31 -15.06 12.16
C VAL A 42 10.13 -14.19 12.58
N PHE A 43 8.90 -14.63 12.33
CA PHE A 43 7.67 -13.91 12.68
C PHE A 43 7.05 -14.36 14.00
N GLY A 44 7.79 -15.13 14.82
CA GLY A 44 7.32 -15.62 16.11
C GLY A 44 6.40 -16.86 16.04
N GLY A 45 6.19 -17.42 14.84
CA GLY A 45 5.40 -18.63 14.65
C GLY A 45 6.24 -19.91 14.71
N THR A 46 5.57 -21.03 14.94
CA THR A 46 6.18 -22.38 14.92
C THR A 46 5.53 -23.22 13.84
N LEU A 47 6.34 -23.82 12.97
CA LEU A 47 5.88 -24.75 11.95
C LEU A 47 6.21 -26.19 12.35
N ASN A 48 5.18 -27.00 12.50
CA ASN A 48 5.25 -28.40 12.93
C ASN A 48 4.71 -29.32 11.83
N GLY A 49 5.19 -30.56 11.78
CA GLY A 49 4.71 -31.57 10.82
C GLY A 49 5.21 -32.96 11.17
N GLN A 50 4.41 -33.98 10.83
CA GLN A 50 4.81 -35.38 10.97
C GLN A 50 5.63 -35.79 9.75
N LYS A 51 6.91 -36.11 9.97
CA LYS A 51 7.83 -36.54 8.94
C LYS A 51 7.76 -38.05 8.70
N SER A 52 7.74 -38.43 7.43
CA SER A 52 8.07 -39.78 6.99
C SER A 52 9.17 -39.71 5.94
N GLU A 53 10.34 -40.26 6.26
CA GLU A 53 11.49 -40.29 5.37
C GLU A 53 11.38 -41.43 4.35
N SER A 54 11.90 -41.19 3.15
CA SER A 54 12.09 -42.16 2.09
C SER A 54 13.41 -41.89 1.36
N ASP A 55 13.88 -42.86 0.56
CA ASP A 55 15.10 -42.68 -0.24
C ASP A 55 14.99 -41.50 -1.22
N ASP A 56 13.76 -41.13 -1.63
CA ASP A 56 13.48 -40.08 -2.61
C ASP A 56 13.17 -38.70 -1.98
N GLY A 57 13.10 -38.59 -0.65
CA GLY A 57 12.79 -37.34 0.06
C GLY A 57 11.90 -37.50 1.30
N LEU A 58 11.18 -36.43 1.65
CA LEU A 58 10.31 -36.35 2.84
C LEU A 58 8.83 -36.27 2.46
N ALA A 59 8.00 -37.09 3.09
CA ALA A 59 6.56 -36.88 3.13
C ALA A 59 6.17 -36.19 4.45
N LEU A 60 5.47 -35.06 4.36
CA LEU A 60 5.04 -34.26 5.51
C LEU A 60 3.53 -34.33 5.64
N GLN A 61 3.07 -34.74 6.82
CA GLN A 61 1.64 -34.86 7.14
C GLN A 61 1.30 -33.98 8.35
N LYS A 62 0.04 -33.49 8.39
CA LYS A 62 -0.46 -32.64 9.49
C LYS A 62 0.49 -31.47 9.74
N VAL A 63 0.81 -30.74 8.68
CA VAL A 63 1.65 -29.56 8.79
C VAL A 63 0.81 -28.44 9.39
N VAL A 64 1.23 -27.94 10.53
CA VAL A 64 0.50 -26.93 11.30
C VAL A 64 1.43 -25.77 11.61
N PHE A 65 0.94 -24.55 11.36
CA PHE A 65 1.59 -23.32 11.76
C PHE A 65 0.85 -22.73 12.96
N ASP A 66 1.58 -22.52 14.06
CA ASP A 66 1.07 -21.95 15.30
C ASP A 66 1.69 -20.57 15.52
N LEU A 67 0.85 -19.54 15.71
CA LEU A 67 1.27 -18.16 15.98
C LEU A 67 0.62 -17.66 17.28
N PRO A 68 1.38 -17.55 18.38
CA PRO A 68 0.91 -16.84 19.56
C PRO A 68 0.83 -15.34 19.27
N LEU A 69 -0.32 -14.72 19.54
CA LEU A 69 -0.50 -13.29 19.38
C LEU A 69 0.06 -12.54 20.61
N PRO A 70 0.60 -11.32 20.42
CA PRO A 70 1.01 -10.49 21.55
C PRO A 70 -0.21 -10.05 22.39
N PHE A 71 0.07 -9.49 23.56
CA PHE A 71 -0.93 -8.90 24.47
C PHE A 71 -2.00 -9.85 24.97
N ASP A 72 -1.68 -11.15 25.04
CA ASP A 72 -2.64 -12.18 25.38
C ASP A 72 -3.91 -12.06 24.51
N PHE A 73 -3.76 -11.82 23.21
CA PHE A 73 -4.87 -11.91 22.26
C PHE A 73 -5.13 -13.34 21.79
N GLY A 74 -4.61 -14.34 22.50
CA GLY A 74 -4.79 -15.75 22.15
C GLY A 74 -3.82 -16.24 21.07
N THR A 75 -4.24 -17.23 20.30
CA THR A 75 -3.40 -17.95 19.35
C THR A 75 -4.11 -18.14 18.01
N VAL A 76 -3.35 -18.03 16.92
CA VAL A 76 -3.80 -18.40 15.58
C VAL A 76 -3.11 -19.70 15.18
N GLN A 77 -3.89 -20.71 14.81
CA GLN A 77 -3.42 -21.97 14.27
C GLN A 77 -3.88 -22.11 12.82
N MET A 78 -2.99 -22.55 11.94
CA MET A 78 -3.29 -22.82 10.54
C MET A 78 -2.86 -24.24 10.16
N ASP A 79 -3.82 -25.07 9.78
CA ASP A 79 -3.58 -26.39 9.21
C ASP A 79 -3.26 -26.25 7.71
N LEU A 80 -1.99 -26.50 7.36
CA LEU A 80 -1.46 -26.43 6.00
C LEU A 80 -1.58 -27.77 5.25
N GLY A 81 -2.16 -28.79 5.86
CA GLY A 81 -2.39 -30.10 5.26
C GLY A 81 -1.11 -30.93 5.13
N ALA A 82 -0.97 -31.62 4.00
CA ALA A 82 0.15 -32.52 3.71
C ALA A 82 0.80 -32.13 2.38
N PHE A 83 2.12 -32.30 2.29
CA PHE A 83 2.89 -32.13 1.07
C PHE A 83 4.17 -32.96 1.11
N ASP A 84 4.75 -33.21 -0.06
CA ASP A 84 5.99 -33.97 -0.19
C ASP A 84 7.12 -33.07 -0.66
N LEU A 85 8.33 -33.37 -0.22
CA LEU A 85 9.58 -32.77 -0.66
C LEU A 85 10.42 -33.85 -1.31
N ARG A 86 10.57 -33.81 -2.63
CA ARG A 86 11.25 -34.83 -3.43
C ARG A 86 12.62 -34.34 -3.88
N ASN A 87 13.68 -35.09 -3.57
CA ASN A 87 15.02 -34.82 -4.07
C ASN A 87 15.10 -35.18 -5.57
N MET A 88 15.57 -34.25 -6.41
CA MET A 88 15.63 -34.46 -7.87
C MET A 88 16.93 -35.16 -8.34
N GLY A 89 17.89 -35.35 -7.43
CA GLY A 89 19.18 -36.00 -7.71
C GLY A 89 20.24 -35.10 -8.38
N ASP A 90 19.90 -33.84 -8.66
CA ASP A 90 20.80 -32.82 -9.23
C ASP A 90 21.02 -31.63 -8.27
N GLY A 91 20.79 -31.84 -6.97
CA GLY A 91 20.91 -30.82 -5.93
C GLY A 91 19.68 -29.91 -5.80
N ARG A 92 18.59 -30.19 -6.52
CA ARG A 92 17.29 -29.50 -6.38
C ARG A 92 16.26 -30.35 -5.65
N VAL A 93 15.29 -29.67 -5.04
CA VAL A 93 14.16 -30.28 -4.34
C VAL A 93 12.86 -29.78 -4.95
N GLU A 94 11.93 -30.68 -5.24
CA GLU A 94 10.59 -30.34 -5.70
C GLU A 94 9.60 -30.43 -4.54
N MET A 95 8.77 -29.40 -4.37
CA MET A 95 7.68 -29.41 -3.40
C MET A 95 6.38 -29.80 -4.10
N ILE A 96 5.82 -30.94 -3.73
CA ILE A 96 4.62 -31.51 -4.32
C ILE A 96 3.47 -31.29 -3.33
N VAL A 97 2.50 -30.47 -3.73
CA VAL A 97 1.26 -30.25 -2.96
C VAL A 97 0.08 -30.87 -3.70
N PRO A 98 -1.00 -31.26 -2.99
CA PRO A 98 -2.22 -31.77 -3.63
C PRO A 98 -2.80 -30.77 -4.65
N GLU A 99 -3.39 -31.27 -5.74
CA GLU A 99 -4.09 -30.42 -6.73
C GLU A 99 -5.24 -29.63 -6.12
N SER A 100 -5.83 -30.13 -5.03
CA SER A 100 -6.84 -29.45 -4.23
C SER A 100 -6.52 -29.63 -2.75
N ALA A 101 -6.42 -28.54 -2.02
CA ALA A 101 -6.17 -28.51 -0.58
C ALA A 101 -7.20 -27.62 0.13
N VAL A 102 -7.51 -27.97 1.37
CA VAL A 102 -8.30 -27.13 2.28
C VAL A 102 -7.39 -26.79 3.46
N TYR A 103 -7.19 -25.50 3.69
CA TYR A 103 -6.44 -24.97 4.80
C TYR A 103 -7.42 -24.47 5.85
N ASN A 104 -7.30 -24.94 7.08
CA ASN A 104 -8.17 -24.53 8.17
C ASN A 104 -7.44 -23.52 9.04
N LEU A 105 -8.11 -22.45 9.40
CA LEU A 105 -7.64 -21.42 10.32
C LEU A 105 -8.48 -21.53 11.57
N THR A 106 -7.85 -21.67 12.73
CA THR A 106 -8.50 -21.60 14.03
C THR A 106 -7.89 -20.46 14.82
N TYR A 107 -8.70 -19.50 15.20
CA TYR A 107 -8.35 -18.51 16.19
C TYR A 107 -8.91 -18.96 17.54
N THR A 108 -8.10 -18.95 18.58
CA THR A 108 -8.51 -19.25 19.95
C THR A 108 -8.16 -18.06 20.84
N ASP A 109 -9.15 -17.48 21.50
CA ASP A 109 -8.94 -16.37 22.43
C ASP A 109 -8.37 -16.85 23.78
N THR A 110 -8.22 -15.93 24.73
CA THR A 110 -7.71 -16.25 26.08
C THR A 110 -8.69 -16.99 26.98
N ASP A 111 -9.99 -16.86 26.72
CA ASP A 111 -11.04 -17.55 27.48
C ASP A 111 -11.27 -18.98 26.96
N GLY A 112 -10.65 -19.32 25.83
CA GLY A 112 -10.70 -20.61 25.17
C GLY A 112 -11.82 -20.73 24.15
N GLU A 113 -12.51 -19.63 23.81
CA GLU A 113 -13.45 -19.62 22.69
C GLU A 113 -12.66 -19.67 21.38
N SER A 114 -13.16 -20.43 20.42
CA SER A 114 -12.47 -20.64 19.14
C SER A 114 -13.39 -20.37 17.95
N PHE A 115 -12.79 -19.81 16.90
CA PHE A 115 -13.45 -19.43 15.66
C PHE A 115 -12.71 -20.05 14.48
N ASP A 116 -13.45 -20.71 13.59
CA ASP A 116 -12.89 -21.48 12.49
C ASP A 116 -13.18 -20.84 11.12
N GLY A 117 -12.14 -20.66 10.34
CA GLY A 117 -12.19 -20.29 8.92
C GLY A 117 -11.58 -21.36 8.04
N SER A 118 -11.93 -21.35 6.76
CA SER A 118 -11.33 -22.26 5.78
C SER A 118 -10.97 -21.56 4.48
N MET A 119 -9.86 -21.99 3.88
CA MET A 119 -9.44 -21.61 2.54
C MET A 119 -9.26 -22.86 1.68
N THR A 120 -10.05 -23.00 0.63
CA THR A 120 -9.84 -24.02 -0.39
C THR A 120 -8.95 -23.45 -1.48
N MET A 121 -7.93 -24.19 -1.90
CA MET A 121 -7.10 -23.85 -3.06
C MET A 121 -7.05 -25.03 -4.02
N THR A 122 -7.25 -24.75 -5.31
CA THR A 122 -7.10 -25.72 -6.41
C THR A 122 -6.10 -25.17 -7.41
N GLN A 123 -5.30 -26.05 -8.01
CA GLN A 123 -4.20 -25.64 -8.89
C GLN A 123 -4.09 -26.52 -10.12
N GLN A 124 -3.55 -25.95 -11.20
CA GLN A 124 -3.25 -26.64 -12.45
C GLN A 124 -1.85 -26.25 -12.92
N GLY A 125 -1.08 -27.24 -13.39
CA GLY A 125 0.26 -27.01 -13.91
C GLY A 125 1.27 -26.48 -12.87
N LEU A 126 1.00 -26.68 -11.57
CA LEU A 126 1.89 -26.21 -10.53
C LEU A 126 3.27 -26.89 -10.66
N SER A 127 4.33 -26.09 -10.58
CA SER A 127 5.68 -26.55 -10.33
C SER A 127 6.32 -25.65 -9.28
N ASN A 128 6.84 -26.28 -8.24
CA ASN A 128 7.51 -25.65 -7.11
C ASN A 128 8.88 -26.29 -6.95
N ILE A 129 9.95 -25.56 -7.30
CA ILE A 129 11.32 -26.09 -7.33
C ILE A 129 12.20 -25.22 -6.46
N LEU A 130 12.91 -25.85 -5.53
CA LEU A 130 13.90 -25.22 -4.67
C LEU A 130 15.31 -25.63 -5.10
N SER A 131 16.23 -24.67 -5.11
CA SER A 131 17.62 -24.85 -5.51
C SER A 131 18.55 -23.92 -4.73
N GLY A 132 19.86 -24.15 -4.83
CA GLY A 132 20.88 -23.35 -4.15
C GLY A 132 21.55 -24.12 -3.02
N THR A 133 21.89 -23.45 -1.93
CA THR A 133 22.49 -24.05 -0.72
C THR A 133 21.60 -23.78 0.50
N PRO A 134 21.81 -24.46 1.65
CA PRO A 134 21.04 -24.18 2.87
C PRO A 134 21.10 -22.72 3.36
N GLU A 135 22.16 -21.99 3.01
CA GLU A 135 22.36 -20.57 3.33
C GLU A 135 21.70 -19.62 2.31
N GLU A 136 21.52 -20.05 1.07
CA GLU A 136 20.88 -19.28 0.00
C GLU A 136 19.98 -20.17 -0.84
N ILE A 137 18.67 -20.09 -0.58
CA ILE A 137 17.66 -20.91 -1.25
C ILE A 137 16.90 -20.06 -2.25
N THR A 138 16.89 -20.49 -3.50
CA THR A 138 16.00 -20.00 -4.56
C THR A 138 14.79 -20.90 -4.66
N PHE A 139 13.60 -20.34 -4.63
CA PHE A 139 12.33 -21.02 -4.82
C PHE A 139 11.64 -20.49 -6.07
N ASP A 140 11.62 -21.30 -7.12
CA ASP A 140 10.91 -21.06 -8.37
C ASP A 140 9.51 -21.65 -8.30
N GLN A 141 8.51 -20.84 -8.63
CA GLN A 141 7.10 -21.20 -8.61
C GLN A 141 6.45 -20.86 -9.94
N LYS A 142 5.60 -21.76 -10.44
CA LYS A 142 4.72 -21.47 -11.57
C LYS A 142 3.43 -22.26 -11.47
N ALA A 143 2.35 -21.72 -12.01
CA ALA A 143 1.08 -22.42 -12.18
C ALA A 143 0.33 -21.88 -13.39
N ASP A 144 -0.31 -22.77 -14.15
CA ASP A 144 -1.17 -22.37 -15.25
C ASP A 144 -2.42 -21.68 -14.72
N ARG A 145 -2.97 -22.19 -13.60
CA ARG A 145 -4.12 -21.63 -12.91
C ARG A 145 -4.08 -21.95 -11.42
N LEU A 146 -4.42 -20.97 -10.59
CA LEU A 146 -4.73 -21.12 -9.18
C LEU A 146 -6.16 -20.63 -8.96
N ASP A 147 -6.99 -21.42 -8.30
CA ASP A 147 -8.33 -21.05 -7.86
C ASP A 147 -8.34 -21.09 -6.33
N PHE A 148 -8.93 -20.06 -5.71
CA PHE A 148 -9.05 -20.01 -4.25
C PHE A 148 -10.46 -19.63 -3.83
N LYS A 149 -10.87 -20.14 -2.67
CA LYS A 149 -12.11 -19.76 -2.00
C LYS A 149 -11.84 -19.66 -0.50
N PHE A 150 -12.13 -18.51 0.08
CA PHE A 150 -12.07 -18.24 1.50
C PHE A 150 -13.49 -18.08 2.05
N ASP A 151 -13.75 -18.76 3.15
CA ASP A 151 -15.04 -18.77 3.84
C ASP A 151 -14.78 -18.83 5.35
N ILE A 152 -15.27 -17.82 6.08
CA ILE A 152 -15.25 -17.85 7.54
C ILE A 152 -16.61 -18.36 8.02
N SER A 153 -16.61 -19.61 8.47
CA SER A 153 -17.72 -20.24 9.17
C SER A 153 -17.90 -19.64 10.57
N ASP A 154 -19.13 -19.73 11.11
CA ASP A 154 -19.41 -19.54 12.54
C ASP A 154 -18.96 -18.22 13.20
N LEU A 155 -18.81 -17.15 12.41
CA LEU A 155 -18.68 -15.80 12.98
C LEU A 155 -19.94 -15.42 13.79
N PRO A 156 -19.77 -14.80 14.98
CA PRO A 156 -20.83 -14.11 15.71
C PRO A 156 -21.69 -13.24 14.79
N ALA A 157 -22.99 -13.14 15.10
CA ALA A 157 -23.96 -12.45 14.23
C ALA A 157 -23.71 -10.94 14.11
N ASP A 158 -23.00 -10.36 15.06
CA ASP A 158 -22.54 -8.98 15.11
C ASP A 158 -21.24 -8.75 14.30
N LEU A 159 -20.53 -9.81 13.91
CA LEU A 159 -19.34 -9.70 13.07
C LEU A 159 -19.69 -9.77 11.58
N GLN A 160 -18.96 -8.97 10.81
CA GLN A 160 -19.09 -8.91 9.36
C GLN A 160 -18.74 -10.26 8.73
N ARG A 161 -19.69 -10.83 7.97
CA ARG A 161 -19.41 -12.06 7.21
C ARG A 161 -18.73 -11.69 5.90
N VAL A 162 -17.63 -12.36 5.60
CA VAL A 162 -16.87 -12.17 4.36
C VAL A 162 -16.66 -13.52 3.68
N THR A 163 -17.05 -13.62 2.42
CA THR A 163 -16.64 -14.71 1.54
C THR A 163 -15.86 -14.13 0.37
N MET A 164 -14.86 -14.88 -0.09
CA MET A 164 -14.04 -14.47 -1.21
C MET A 164 -13.74 -15.68 -2.07
N ASN A 165 -13.81 -15.54 -3.38
CA ASN A 165 -13.32 -16.54 -4.31
C ASN A 165 -12.62 -15.86 -5.48
N GLY A 166 -11.65 -16.52 -6.07
CA GLY A 166 -10.91 -15.93 -7.17
C GLY A 166 -10.07 -16.93 -7.92
N SER A 167 -9.44 -16.43 -8.98
CA SER A 167 -8.50 -17.18 -9.78
C SER A 167 -7.35 -16.30 -10.25
N ILE A 168 -6.18 -16.92 -10.40
CA ILE A 168 -4.97 -16.34 -10.98
C ILE A 168 -4.56 -17.24 -12.14
N VAL A 169 -4.24 -16.66 -13.29
CA VAL A 169 -3.87 -17.40 -14.51
C VAL A 169 -2.45 -17.04 -14.95
N GLY A 170 -1.67 -18.07 -15.28
CA GLY A 170 -0.30 -17.92 -15.78
C GLY A 170 0.64 -17.31 -14.75
N PHE A 171 0.63 -17.82 -13.52
CA PHE A 171 1.49 -17.38 -12.44
C PHE A 171 2.93 -17.86 -12.65
N GLU A 172 3.88 -16.96 -12.49
CA GLU A 172 5.32 -17.23 -12.43
C GLU A 172 5.92 -16.38 -11.33
N GLY A 173 6.78 -16.97 -10.50
CA GLY A 173 7.44 -16.26 -9.42
C GLY A 173 8.76 -16.91 -9.03
N GLN A 174 9.63 -16.10 -8.46
CA GLN A 174 10.87 -16.56 -7.87
C GLN A 174 11.09 -15.81 -6.56
N SER A 175 11.49 -16.54 -5.53
CA SER A 175 12.02 -15.94 -4.31
C SER A 175 13.43 -16.43 -4.04
N VAL A 176 14.31 -15.53 -3.58
CA VAL A 176 15.68 -15.86 -3.17
C VAL A 176 15.84 -15.43 -1.73
N THR A 177 16.05 -16.41 -0.85
CA THR A 177 16.29 -16.16 0.58
C THR A 177 17.73 -16.48 0.93
N SER A 178 18.48 -15.45 1.31
CA SER A 178 19.85 -15.53 1.81
C SER A 178 19.89 -15.35 3.32
N ARG A 179 20.74 -16.12 3.99
CA ARG A 179 20.93 -16.13 5.44
C ARG A 179 22.37 -15.79 5.78
N ALA A 180 22.53 -14.68 6.47
CA ALA A 180 23.80 -14.24 7.05
C ALA A 180 23.53 -13.66 8.44
N ASP A 181 24.17 -12.53 8.77
CA ASP A 181 23.87 -11.77 9.99
C ASP A 181 22.41 -11.25 10.01
N MET A 182 21.81 -11.11 8.83
CA MET A 182 20.39 -10.83 8.60
C MET A 182 19.83 -11.81 7.58
N ASN A 183 18.52 -12.05 7.64
CA ASN A 183 17.81 -12.77 6.58
C ASN A 183 17.37 -11.75 5.52
N THR A 184 17.61 -12.05 4.25
CA THR A 184 17.10 -11.25 3.13
C THR A 184 16.32 -12.16 2.20
N THR A 185 15.08 -11.78 1.92
CA THR A 185 14.22 -12.45 0.94
C THR A 185 13.84 -11.45 -0.14
N ASN A 186 14.26 -11.71 -1.38
CA ASN A 186 13.80 -10.99 -2.55
C ASN A 186 12.78 -11.84 -3.28
N VAL A 187 11.69 -11.25 -3.73
CA VAL A 187 10.62 -11.91 -4.47
C VAL A 187 10.37 -11.14 -5.74
N ILE A 188 10.23 -11.83 -6.86
CA ILE A 188 9.68 -11.29 -8.10
C ILE A 188 8.53 -12.20 -8.54
N TYR A 189 7.44 -11.63 -9.03
CA TYR A 189 6.31 -12.41 -9.52
C TYR A 189 5.58 -11.71 -10.65
N ALA A 190 4.89 -12.51 -11.46
CA ALA A 190 3.97 -12.04 -12.48
C ALA A 190 2.81 -13.03 -12.67
N PHE A 191 1.67 -12.52 -13.09
CA PHE A 191 0.57 -13.34 -13.63
C PHE A 191 -0.17 -12.57 -14.72
N GLN A 192 -0.87 -13.30 -15.59
CA GLN A 192 -1.48 -12.71 -16.79
C GLN A 192 -2.87 -12.14 -16.53
N GLU A 193 -3.64 -12.79 -15.69
CA GLU A 193 -5.00 -12.40 -15.35
C GLU A 193 -5.31 -12.76 -13.90
N GLN A 194 -6.12 -11.93 -13.26
CA GLN A 194 -6.71 -12.23 -11.96
C GLN A 194 -8.20 -11.88 -11.99
N SER A 195 -8.98 -12.71 -11.30
CA SER A 195 -10.39 -12.46 -11.02
C SER A 195 -10.65 -12.69 -9.54
N MET A 196 -11.44 -11.85 -8.91
CA MET A 196 -11.82 -12.00 -7.51
C MET A 196 -13.27 -11.54 -7.32
N THR A 197 -14.07 -12.36 -6.66
CA THR A 197 -15.39 -12.00 -6.15
C THR A 197 -15.30 -11.98 -4.63
N MET A 198 -15.72 -10.89 -4.02
CA MET A 198 -15.81 -10.73 -2.59
C MET A 198 -17.24 -10.34 -2.23
N THR A 199 -17.83 -11.05 -1.28
CA THR A 199 -19.15 -10.74 -0.73
C THR A 199 -18.99 -10.43 0.75
N GLN A 200 -19.49 -9.28 1.17
CA GLN A 200 -19.49 -8.82 2.54
C GLN A 200 -20.92 -8.57 3.00
N THR A 201 -21.32 -9.10 4.16
CA THR A 201 -22.63 -8.81 4.76
C THR A 201 -22.42 -8.16 6.12
N MET A 202 -23.01 -6.99 6.29
CA MET A 202 -22.96 -6.19 7.52
C MET A 202 -24.34 -6.22 8.19
N ALA A 203 -24.39 -6.72 9.42
CA ALA A 203 -25.56 -6.61 10.27
C ALA A 203 -25.61 -5.22 10.92
N ILE A 204 -26.78 -4.59 10.93
CA ILE A 204 -27.01 -3.31 11.59
C ILE A 204 -28.12 -3.55 12.62
N GLU A 205 -27.87 -3.18 13.88
CA GLU A 205 -28.86 -3.38 14.93
C GLU A 205 -30.15 -2.62 14.62
N GLY A 206 -31.26 -3.35 14.51
CA GLY A 206 -32.58 -2.76 14.22
C GLY A 206 -32.86 -2.45 12.75
N GLU A 207 -31.95 -2.77 11.83
CA GLU A 207 -32.13 -2.61 10.38
C GLU A 207 -31.87 -3.91 9.60
N ASP A 208 -32.33 -3.97 8.36
CA ASP A 208 -32.02 -5.10 7.47
C ASP A 208 -30.53 -5.07 7.06
N PRO A 209 -29.86 -6.23 7.00
CA PRO A 209 -28.43 -6.30 6.71
C PRO A 209 -28.14 -5.78 5.29
N ILE A 210 -26.99 -5.13 5.16
CA ILE A 210 -26.48 -4.66 3.87
C ILE A 210 -25.47 -5.68 3.36
N THR A 211 -25.67 -6.15 2.13
CA THR A 211 -24.73 -7.02 1.43
C THR A 211 -24.04 -6.25 0.32
N VAL A 212 -22.72 -6.36 0.24
CA VAL A 212 -21.88 -5.78 -0.80
C VAL A 212 -21.18 -6.90 -1.54
N GLU A 213 -21.43 -7.04 -2.83
CA GLU A 213 -20.70 -7.95 -3.72
C GLU A 213 -19.80 -7.14 -4.65
N ALA A 214 -18.50 -7.43 -4.65
CA ALA A 214 -17.52 -6.81 -5.52
C ALA A 214 -16.85 -7.87 -6.39
N ILE A 215 -16.93 -7.72 -7.71
CA ILE A 215 -16.21 -8.52 -8.69
C ILE A 215 -15.11 -7.67 -9.28
N THR A 216 -13.86 -8.07 -9.09
CA THR A 216 -12.67 -7.39 -9.58
C THR A 216 -11.94 -8.29 -10.57
N THR A 217 -11.45 -7.70 -11.65
CA THR A 217 -10.61 -8.38 -12.65
C THR A 217 -9.43 -7.49 -13.01
N SER A 218 -8.29 -8.09 -13.29
CA SER A 218 -7.14 -7.40 -13.85
C SER A 218 -6.49 -8.23 -14.96
N GLY A 219 -5.80 -7.53 -15.87
CA GLY A 219 -4.85 -8.14 -16.79
C GLY A 219 -3.53 -8.43 -16.09
N ARG A 220 -2.42 -8.21 -16.82
CA ARG A 220 -1.08 -8.56 -16.33
C ARG A 220 -0.76 -7.82 -15.04
N VAL A 221 -0.28 -8.57 -14.06
CA VAL A 221 0.26 -8.05 -12.81
C VAL A 221 1.72 -8.46 -12.71
N GLU A 222 2.58 -7.53 -12.29
CA GLU A 222 4.00 -7.76 -12.04
C GLU A 222 4.39 -7.03 -10.76
N GLY A 223 5.22 -7.68 -9.93
CA GLY A 223 5.71 -7.04 -8.73
C GLY A 223 7.01 -7.64 -8.23
N ASP A 224 7.65 -6.87 -7.37
CA ASP A 224 8.83 -7.27 -6.63
C ASP A 224 8.72 -6.85 -5.17
N THR A 225 9.35 -7.62 -4.29
CA THR A 225 9.42 -7.33 -2.86
C THR A 225 10.80 -7.66 -2.36
N ARG A 226 11.40 -6.79 -1.55
CA ARG A 226 12.55 -7.13 -0.72
C ARG A 226 12.16 -7.00 0.75
N LEU A 227 12.40 -8.08 1.47
CA LEU A 227 12.26 -8.19 2.91
C LEU A 227 13.64 -8.44 3.52
N VAL A 228 14.02 -7.64 4.51
CA VAL A 228 15.20 -7.86 5.35
C VAL A 228 14.73 -7.96 6.78
N THR A 229 15.13 -9.02 7.49
CA THR A 229 14.77 -9.23 8.90
C THR A 229 16.00 -9.55 9.75
N PRO A 230 16.00 -9.19 11.05
CA PRO A 230 16.99 -9.70 11.98
C PRO A 230 16.93 -11.23 12.06
N SER A 231 18.09 -11.89 12.12
CA SER A 231 18.15 -13.36 12.25
C SER A 231 17.61 -13.89 13.58
N ALA A 232 17.55 -13.03 14.60
CA ALA A 232 16.95 -13.33 15.90
C ALA A 232 15.40 -13.30 15.89
N GLY A 233 14.79 -12.91 14.77
CA GLY A 233 13.35 -12.75 14.63
C GLY A 233 12.84 -11.33 14.93
N ILE A 234 11.54 -11.15 14.73
CA ILE A 234 10.82 -9.89 14.90
C ILE A 234 9.93 -10.00 16.13
N ASN A 235 10.01 -9.01 17.02
CA ASN A 235 9.06 -8.89 18.13
C ASN A 235 7.81 -8.14 17.65
N LEU A 236 6.70 -8.85 17.46
CA LEU A 236 5.43 -8.24 17.03
C LEU A 236 4.85 -7.25 18.03
N ALA A 237 5.21 -7.34 19.32
CA ALA A 237 4.82 -6.37 20.34
C ALA A 237 5.67 -5.10 20.34
N ASN A 238 6.83 -5.12 19.66
CA ASN A 238 7.75 -3.99 19.53
C ASN A 238 8.45 -4.00 18.17
N LEU A 239 7.73 -3.49 17.16
CA LEU A 239 8.23 -3.34 15.80
C LEU A 239 9.26 -2.22 15.68
N ALA A 240 9.24 -1.23 16.58
CA ALA A 240 10.25 -0.17 16.62
C ALA A 240 11.66 -0.76 16.75
N LYS A 241 11.84 -1.75 17.63
CA LYS A 241 13.11 -2.48 17.77
C LYS A 241 13.52 -3.16 16.46
N ALA A 242 12.60 -3.83 15.78
CA ALA A 242 12.90 -4.52 14.53
C ALA A 242 13.40 -3.56 13.45
N LEU A 243 12.78 -2.39 13.31
CA LEU A 243 13.22 -1.33 12.39
C LEU A 243 14.64 -0.84 12.74
N ARG A 244 14.94 -0.62 14.02
CA ARG A 244 16.30 -0.23 14.47
C ARG A 244 17.34 -1.33 14.26
N ASP A 245 16.92 -2.57 14.36
CA ASP A 245 17.77 -3.74 14.08
C ASP A 245 17.96 -4.00 12.58
N GLY A 246 17.40 -3.15 11.71
CA GLY A 246 17.61 -3.18 10.26
C GLY A 246 16.47 -3.81 9.45
N PHE A 247 15.28 -4.03 10.04
CA PHE A 247 14.13 -4.48 9.27
C PHE A 247 13.85 -3.53 8.09
N VAL A 248 13.68 -4.13 6.91
CA VAL A 248 13.29 -3.42 5.67
C VAL A 248 12.19 -4.22 5.00
N LEU A 249 11.13 -3.54 4.59
CA LEU A 249 10.15 -4.05 3.64
C LEU A 249 10.01 -3.02 2.53
N GLU A 250 10.38 -3.39 1.31
CA GLU A 250 10.13 -2.59 0.12
C GLU A 250 9.44 -3.45 -0.92
N GLY A 251 8.55 -2.87 -1.71
CA GLY A 251 7.93 -3.59 -2.80
C GLY A 251 7.24 -2.68 -3.79
N THR A 252 7.20 -3.14 -5.04
CA THR A 252 6.46 -2.52 -6.12
C THR A 252 5.47 -3.51 -6.71
N ASN A 253 4.33 -3.00 -7.17
CA ASN A 253 3.32 -3.77 -7.88
C ASN A 253 2.78 -2.91 -9.02
N SER A 254 2.62 -3.50 -10.20
CA SER A 254 2.03 -2.89 -11.37
C SER A 254 0.90 -3.79 -11.88
N ILE A 255 -0.25 -3.18 -12.16
CA ILE A 255 -1.46 -3.84 -12.62
C ILE A 255 -1.91 -3.18 -13.92
N ALA A 256 -2.07 -3.98 -14.97
CA ALA A 256 -2.64 -3.54 -16.24
C ALA A 256 -4.13 -3.91 -16.33
N GLY A 257 -4.95 -3.01 -16.86
CA GLY A 257 -6.35 -3.27 -17.19
C GLY A 257 -7.19 -3.71 -15.99
N TYR A 258 -7.28 -2.85 -14.98
CA TYR A 258 -8.11 -3.07 -13.80
C TYR A 258 -9.58 -2.75 -14.09
N SER A 259 -10.49 -3.60 -13.61
CA SER A 259 -11.93 -3.33 -13.60
C SER A 259 -12.55 -3.91 -12.33
N SER A 260 -13.49 -3.18 -11.75
CA SER A 260 -14.28 -3.62 -10.61
C SER A 260 -15.75 -3.28 -10.83
N LYS A 261 -16.63 -4.19 -10.42
CA LYS A 261 -18.07 -3.99 -10.32
C LYS A 261 -18.51 -4.32 -8.91
N GLN A 262 -19.06 -3.34 -8.21
CA GLN A 262 -19.59 -3.46 -6.88
C GLN A 262 -21.10 -3.27 -6.90
N VAL A 263 -21.83 -4.11 -6.17
CA VAL A 263 -23.28 -4.02 -5.99
C VAL A 263 -23.58 -4.10 -4.51
N SER A 264 -24.29 -3.11 -3.99
CA SER A 264 -24.80 -3.09 -2.62
C SER A 264 -26.31 -3.35 -2.64
N SER A 265 -26.76 -4.26 -1.78
CA SER A 265 -28.16 -4.64 -1.64
C SER A 265 -28.61 -4.65 -0.18
N GLN A 266 -29.89 -4.36 0.05
CA GLN A 266 -30.57 -4.51 1.32
C GLN A 266 -31.84 -5.33 1.08
N ASN A 267 -32.00 -6.45 1.78
CA ASN A 267 -33.12 -7.38 1.60
C ASN A 267 -33.34 -7.75 0.11
N ASP A 268 -32.27 -8.19 -0.56
CA ASP A 268 -32.21 -8.53 -1.99
C ASP A 268 -32.56 -7.39 -2.97
N THR A 269 -32.79 -6.17 -2.47
CA THR A 269 -33.03 -4.99 -3.30
C THR A 269 -31.73 -4.24 -3.51
N VAL A 270 -31.32 -4.03 -4.77
CA VAL A 270 -30.12 -3.25 -5.09
C VAL A 270 -30.33 -1.78 -4.73
N VAL A 271 -29.47 -1.27 -3.85
CA VAL A 271 -29.48 0.14 -3.42
C VAL A 271 -28.43 0.96 -4.17
N MET A 272 -27.32 0.33 -4.56
CA MET A 272 -26.23 0.98 -5.28
C MET A 272 -25.51 -0.04 -6.18
N ALA A 273 -25.14 0.38 -7.38
CA ALA A 273 -24.17 -0.32 -8.21
C ALA A 273 -23.07 0.66 -8.62
N GLN A 274 -21.82 0.21 -8.57
CA GLN A 274 -20.66 1.00 -8.96
C GLN A 274 -19.79 0.16 -9.89
N THR A 275 -19.29 0.77 -10.97
CA THR A 275 -18.21 0.20 -11.76
C THR A 275 -17.03 1.16 -11.75
N SER A 276 -15.83 0.64 -11.55
CA SER A 276 -14.59 1.38 -11.70
C SER A 276 -13.63 0.66 -12.62
N SER A 277 -12.80 1.39 -13.35
CA SER A 277 -11.71 0.82 -14.13
C SER A 277 -10.51 1.75 -14.15
N ALA A 278 -9.33 1.20 -14.45
CA ALA A 278 -8.10 1.94 -14.67
C ALA A 278 -7.27 1.22 -15.74
N ALA A 279 -6.62 1.96 -16.63
CA ALA A 279 -5.75 1.37 -17.64
C ALA A 279 -4.48 0.79 -17.01
N SER A 280 -3.91 1.51 -16.04
CA SER A 280 -2.83 1.00 -15.20
C SER A 280 -2.95 1.52 -13.77
N TYR A 281 -2.40 0.75 -12.84
CA TYR A 281 -2.23 1.12 -11.44
C TYR A 281 -0.89 0.60 -10.97
N GLU A 282 -0.09 1.45 -10.32
CA GLU A 282 1.15 1.05 -9.67
C GLU A 282 1.04 1.30 -8.17
N THR A 283 1.77 0.52 -7.37
CA THR A 283 1.91 0.75 -5.93
C THR A 283 3.37 0.55 -5.57
N THR A 284 3.94 1.52 -4.87
CA THR A 284 5.25 1.39 -4.23
C THR A 284 5.04 1.52 -2.73
N MET A 285 5.63 0.62 -1.96
CA MET A 285 5.68 0.70 -0.51
C MET A 285 7.10 0.53 -0.01
N LYS A 286 7.45 1.26 1.04
CA LYS A 286 8.73 1.13 1.72
C LYS A 286 8.54 1.35 3.22
N VAL A 287 9.12 0.49 4.04
CA VAL A 287 9.17 0.59 5.49
C VAL A 287 10.57 0.21 5.95
N ASP A 288 11.28 1.13 6.59
CA ASP A 288 12.58 0.90 7.21
C ASP A 288 12.81 1.86 8.39
N ALA A 289 14.03 1.90 8.94
CA ALA A 289 14.37 2.81 10.04
C ALA A 289 14.20 4.31 9.71
N SER A 290 14.18 4.70 8.42
CA SER A 290 13.94 6.07 8.00
C SER A 290 12.45 6.46 7.99
N GLY A 291 11.54 5.48 7.97
CA GLY A 291 10.10 5.70 8.01
C GLY A 291 9.31 4.78 7.10
N ALA A 292 8.07 5.18 6.82
CA ALA A 292 7.20 4.57 5.83
C ALA A 292 7.00 5.51 4.64
N MET A 293 6.88 4.92 3.45
CA MET A 293 6.38 5.58 2.25
C MET A 293 5.42 4.66 1.52
N ILE A 294 4.32 5.22 1.03
CA ILE A 294 3.40 4.57 0.10
C ILE A 294 3.10 5.54 -1.04
N SER A 295 3.15 5.06 -2.28
CA SER A 295 2.80 5.81 -3.47
C SER A 295 1.96 4.96 -4.42
N GLY A 296 0.92 5.55 -5.01
CA GLY A 296 0.02 4.83 -5.90
C GLY A 296 -0.52 5.68 -7.05
N PRO A 297 0.17 5.76 -8.20
CA PRO A 297 -0.37 6.38 -9.40
C PRO A 297 -1.28 5.42 -10.19
N ALA A 298 -2.33 5.98 -10.78
CA ALA A 298 -3.25 5.30 -11.69
C ALA A 298 -3.52 6.16 -12.93
N SER A 299 -3.73 5.51 -14.07
CA SER A 299 -4.05 6.17 -15.35
C SER A 299 -5.41 5.76 -15.89
N ASP A 300 -6.05 6.67 -16.62
CA ASP A 300 -7.34 6.50 -17.29
C ASP A 300 -8.40 5.86 -16.38
N VAL A 301 -8.61 6.48 -15.21
CA VAL A 301 -9.58 6.01 -14.23
C VAL A 301 -10.98 6.40 -14.68
N GLN A 302 -11.91 5.44 -14.67
CA GLN A 302 -13.32 5.68 -14.93
C GLN A 302 -14.13 5.19 -13.74
N ILE A 303 -15.11 5.98 -13.31
CA ILE A 303 -16.02 5.62 -12.23
C ILE A 303 -17.42 5.89 -12.71
N GLN A 304 -18.31 4.91 -12.52
CA GLN A 304 -19.74 5.05 -12.74
C GLN A 304 -20.46 4.50 -11.52
N MET A 305 -21.48 5.21 -11.05
CA MET A 305 -22.35 4.81 -9.99
C MET A 305 -23.81 4.99 -10.42
N GLU A 306 -24.63 4.01 -10.05
CA GLU A 306 -26.06 3.96 -10.28
C GLU A 306 -26.78 3.70 -8.96
N MET A 307 -27.83 4.48 -8.70
CA MET A 307 -28.71 4.31 -7.53
C MET A 307 -30.13 4.03 -8.04
N PRO A 308 -30.60 2.76 -8.06
CA PRO A 308 -31.91 2.42 -8.63
C PRO A 308 -33.10 3.16 -8.00
N MET A 309 -32.96 3.55 -6.72
CA MET A 309 -33.96 4.34 -5.98
C MET A 309 -34.01 5.82 -6.39
N MET A 310 -33.01 6.29 -7.14
CA MET A 310 -32.94 7.60 -7.79
C MET A 310 -32.77 7.42 -9.31
N PRO A 311 -33.80 6.89 -10.00
CA PRO A 311 -33.68 6.54 -11.41
C PRO A 311 -33.36 7.78 -12.27
N GLY A 312 -32.37 7.65 -13.14
CA GLY A 312 -31.93 8.70 -14.06
C GLY A 312 -30.77 9.57 -13.57
N LEU A 313 -30.13 9.21 -12.45
CA LEU A 313 -28.97 9.92 -11.91
C LEU A 313 -27.67 9.06 -11.94
N PRO A 314 -27.10 8.74 -13.11
CA PRO A 314 -25.75 8.20 -13.20
C PRO A 314 -24.77 9.25 -12.66
N LEU A 315 -24.07 8.90 -11.58
CA LEU A 315 -22.96 9.69 -11.07
C LEU A 315 -21.69 9.07 -11.66
N GLY A 316 -20.97 9.80 -12.49
CA GLY A 316 -19.77 9.25 -13.11
C GLY A 316 -18.82 10.32 -13.61
N GLY A 317 -17.61 9.86 -13.90
CA GLY A 317 -16.55 10.71 -14.41
C GLY A 317 -15.35 9.90 -14.87
N LYS A 318 -14.48 10.60 -15.59
CA LYS A 318 -13.21 10.09 -16.09
C LYS A 318 -12.08 10.95 -15.54
N ILE A 319 -10.97 10.32 -15.18
CA ILE A 319 -9.80 10.98 -14.65
C ILE A 319 -8.61 10.50 -15.48
N ALA A 320 -7.91 11.42 -16.14
CA ALA A 320 -6.76 11.06 -16.97
C ALA A 320 -5.64 10.42 -16.12
N SER A 321 -5.36 10.99 -14.95
CA SER A 321 -4.44 10.38 -13.98
C SER A 321 -4.74 10.83 -12.55
N VAL A 322 -4.54 9.92 -11.60
CA VAL A 322 -4.55 10.21 -10.17
C VAL A 322 -3.30 9.63 -9.52
N SER A 323 -2.71 10.33 -8.57
CA SER A 323 -1.63 9.79 -7.75
C SER A 323 -1.70 10.33 -6.34
N ALA A 324 -1.29 9.50 -5.39
CA ALA A 324 -1.11 9.90 -4.01
C ALA A 324 0.20 9.33 -3.48
N THR A 325 0.92 10.12 -2.68
CA THR A 325 2.10 9.69 -1.94
C THR A 325 2.00 10.17 -0.51
N VAL A 326 2.29 9.29 0.43
CA VAL A 326 2.43 9.62 1.85
C VAL A 326 3.75 9.07 2.35
N GLN A 327 4.53 9.92 3.02
CA GLN A 327 5.77 9.56 3.68
C GLN A 327 5.81 10.15 5.08
N ALA A 328 6.22 9.36 6.07
CA ALA A 328 6.40 9.82 7.43
C ALA A 328 7.48 9.02 8.16
N PRO A 329 8.23 9.63 9.09
CA PRO A 329 9.09 8.88 9.99
C PRO A 329 8.22 8.08 10.97
N LEU A 330 8.65 6.86 11.31
CA LEU A 330 7.90 5.96 12.19
C LEU A 330 8.45 5.87 13.61
N LEU A 331 9.77 6.04 13.74
CA LEU A 331 10.49 5.85 14.99
C LEU A 331 10.52 7.14 15.79
N LYS A 332 10.57 7.00 17.12
CA LYS A 332 11.00 8.08 18.02
C LYS A 332 12.45 8.45 17.70
N ASP A 333 12.75 9.74 17.56
CA ASP A 333 14.14 10.20 17.35
C ASP A 333 14.31 11.56 18.02
N ASP A 334 15.55 11.91 18.37
CA ASP A 334 15.88 13.24 18.87
C ASP A 334 15.85 14.28 17.73
N GLY A 335 16.09 13.83 16.49
CA GLY A 335 16.06 14.65 15.27
C GLY A 335 14.72 14.62 14.53
N PHE A 336 14.59 15.52 13.55
CA PHE A 336 13.46 15.53 12.62
C PHE A 336 13.75 14.63 11.41
N GLY A 337 12.81 13.74 11.08
CA GLY A 337 12.82 12.90 9.89
C GLY A 337 11.95 13.48 8.76
N PRO A 338 12.18 13.06 7.50
CA PRO A 338 11.44 13.58 6.35
C PRO A 338 9.97 13.12 6.37
N ALA A 339 9.07 14.03 6.00
CA ALA A 339 7.66 13.74 5.79
C ALA A 339 7.18 14.38 4.48
N ALA A 340 6.24 13.73 3.79
CA ALA A 340 5.67 14.25 2.56
C ALA A 340 4.22 13.76 2.38
N VAL A 341 3.39 14.61 1.80
CA VAL A 341 2.04 14.29 1.35
C VAL A 341 1.85 14.92 -0.01
N SER A 342 1.61 14.10 -1.03
CA SER A 342 1.24 14.58 -2.35
C SER A 342 -0.07 13.95 -2.80
N PHE A 343 -0.95 14.74 -3.39
CA PHE A 343 -2.12 14.26 -4.11
C PHE A 343 -2.22 15.03 -5.43
N GLU A 344 -2.36 14.30 -6.53
CA GLU A 344 -2.52 14.88 -7.86
C GLU A 344 -3.64 14.15 -8.59
N LEU A 345 -4.62 14.91 -9.06
CA LEU A 345 -5.72 14.48 -9.91
C LEU A 345 -5.69 15.41 -11.12
N THR A 346 -5.55 14.82 -12.30
CA THR A 346 -5.45 15.56 -13.56
C THR A 346 -6.56 15.11 -14.50
N GLY A 347 -7.21 16.08 -15.13
CA GLY A 347 -8.18 15.83 -16.18
C GLY A 347 -9.44 15.11 -15.69
N LEU A 348 -10.00 15.52 -14.54
CA LEU A 348 -11.32 15.03 -14.12
C LEU A 348 -12.40 15.65 -15.01
N GLU A 349 -13.05 14.80 -15.79
CA GLU A 349 -14.22 15.08 -16.58
C GLU A 349 -15.45 14.50 -15.88
N LEU A 350 -16.46 15.34 -15.62
CA LEU A 350 -17.75 14.91 -15.07
C LEU A 350 -18.73 14.57 -16.18
N ASP A 351 -19.64 13.65 -15.91
CA ASP A 351 -20.74 13.33 -16.83
C ASP A 351 -21.60 14.57 -17.14
N GLU A 352 -22.05 14.72 -18.38
CA GLU A 352 -22.87 15.85 -18.85
C GLU A 352 -24.16 16.04 -18.03
N MET A 353 -24.72 14.96 -17.48
CA MET A 353 -25.90 15.07 -16.63
C MET A 353 -25.59 15.67 -15.26
N LEU A 354 -24.40 15.44 -14.70
CA LEU A 354 -23.93 16.12 -13.50
C LEU A 354 -23.75 17.62 -13.77
N TRP A 355 -23.17 17.97 -14.91
CA TRP A 355 -23.10 19.36 -15.37
C TRP A 355 -24.50 19.97 -15.51
N ALA A 356 -25.43 19.29 -16.17
CA ALA A 356 -26.79 19.79 -16.38
C ALA A 356 -27.59 20.02 -15.09
N MET A 357 -27.21 19.39 -13.97
CA MET A 357 -27.83 19.65 -12.66
C MET A 357 -27.32 20.93 -12.00
N GLY A 358 -26.00 21.18 -12.08
CA GLY A 358 -25.36 22.34 -11.47
C GLY A 358 -25.35 23.59 -12.36
N ASP A 359 -25.34 23.39 -13.67
CA ASP A 359 -25.33 24.42 -14.71
C ASP A 359 -26.24 24.02 -15.90
N PRO A 360 -27.58 24.08 -15.72
CA PRO A 360 -28.52 23.77 -16.81
C PRO A 360 -28.41 24.71 -18.01
N ALA A 361 -27.80 25.89 -17.83
CA ALA A 361 -27.67 26.91 -18.87
C ALA A 361 -26.38 26.76 -19.69
N GLY A 362 -25.43 25.92 -19.24
CA GLY A 362 -24.10 25.77 -19.84
C GLY A 362 -23.27 27.06 -19.78
N ALA A 363 -23.38 27.82 -18.69
CA ALA A 363 -22.66 29.08 -18.50
C ALA A 363 -21.18 28.88 -18.14
N LEU A 364 -20.86 27.81 -17.41
CA LEU A 364 -19.53 27.44 -16.93
C LEU A 364 -18.75 26.70 -18.02
N PRO A 365 -17.43 26.91 -18.12
CA PRO A 365 -16.58 26.05 -18.94
C PRO A 365 -16.55 24.64 -18.33
N HIS A 366 -16.80 23.62 -19.16
CA HIS A 366 -16.69 22.21 -18.76
C HIS A 366 -15.27 21.66 -19.02
N ASP A 367 -14.25 22.52 -18.96
CA ASP A 367 -12.86 22.09 -19.09
C ASP A 367 -12.51 21.10 -17.96
N PRO A 368 -11.63 20.12 -18.21
CA PRO A 368 -11.26 19.13 -17.19
C PRO A 368 -10.71 19.78 -15.92
N VAL A 369 -11.06 19.19 -14.77
CA VAL A 369 -10.64 19.68 -13.46
C VAL A 369 -9.27 19.09 -13.10
N ASP A 370 -8.36 19.96 -12.66
CA ASP A 370 -7.06 19.57 -12.11
C ASP A 370 -6.98 19.98 -10.63
N LEU A 371 -6.47 19.07 -9.79
CA LEU A 371 -6.20 19.29 -8.38
C LEU A 371 -4.81 18.73 -8.05
N LYS A 372 -3.93 19.57 -7.52
CA LYS A 372 -2.61 19.18 -7.02
C LYS A 372 -2.36 19.82 -5.66
N ILE A 373 -1.89 19.01 -4.72
CA ILE A 373 -1.28 19.45 -3.49
C ILE A 373 -0.01 18.63 -3.27
N ASP A 374 1.11 19.30 -3.10
CA ASP A 374 2.43 18.71 -2.90
C ASP A 374 3.07 19.40 -1.70
N LEU A 375 3.12 18.68 -0.59
CA LEU A 375 3.66 19.10 0.69
C LEU A 375 4.85 18.22 1.05
N SER A 376 5.96 18.86 1.42
CA SER A 376 7.13 18.18 1.98
C SER A 376 7.56 18.87 3.25
N GLY A 377 8.26 18.18 4.14
CA GLY A 377 8.60 18.75 5.42
C GLY A 377 9.34 17.78 6.31
N THR A 378 9.35 18.09 7.59
CA THR A 378 10.04 17.27 8.59
C THR A 378 9.22 17.13 9.85
N LEU A 379 9.14 15.92 10.40
CA LEU A 379 8.43 15.58 11.63
C LEU A 379 9.38 14.89 12.62
N LYS A 380 9.13 15.08 13.90
CA LYS A 380 9.80 14.36 14.98
C LYS A 380 8.76 13.65 15.83
N ASN A 381 8.90 12.34 15.99
CA ASN A 381 8.07 11.57 16.92
C ASN A 381 8.73 11.59 18.31
N ASN A 382 7.97 12.00 19.33
CA ASN A 382 8.41 11.90 20.72
C ASN A 382 7.91 10.62 21.41
N ILE A 383 6.96 9.94 20.78
CA ILE A 383 6.41 8.65 21.19
C ILE A 383 6.96 7.55 20.29
N GLU A 384 7.32 6.43 20.89
CA GLU A 384 7.69 5.22 20.16
C GLU A 384 6.41 4.44 19.81
N TRP A 385 5.70 4.88 18.77
CA TRP A 385 4.36 4.35 18.39
C TRP A 385 4.34 2.86 18.09
N LEU A 386 5.47 2.33 17.62
CA LEU A 386 5.62 0.93 17.21
C LEU A 386 6.15 0.02 18.33
N ASP A 387 6.31 0.55 19.54
CA ASP A 387 6.45 -0.26 20.77
C ASP A 387 5.09 -0.42 21.43
N PHE A 388 4.23 -1.23 20.81
CA PHE A 388 2.84 -1.43 21.25
C PHE A 388 2.75 -1.89 22.72
N ALA A 389 3.76 -2.61 23.21
CA ALA A 389 3.83 -3.04 24.61
C ALA A 389 4.07 -1.91 25.61
N ASN A 390 4.64 -0.79 25.17
CA ASN A 390 5.03 0.32 26.05
C ASN A 390 4.52 1.68 25.54
N VAL A 391 3.57 1.70 24.60
CA VAL A 391 3.08 2.94 23.99
C VAL A 391 2.34 3.82 25.01
N GLU A 392 1.55 3.23 25.91
CA GLU A 392 0.88 3.95 27.01
C GLU A 392 1.91 4.60 27.96
N THR A 393 2.94 3.85 28.35
CA THR A 393 4.04 4.38 29.17
C THR A 393 4.81 5.49 28.43
N SER A 394 4.98 5.36 27.11
CA SER A 394 5.61 6.40 26.29
C SER A 394 4.76 7.67 26.22
N PHE A 395 3.44 7.51 26.20
CA PHE A 395 2.48 8.61 26.24
C PHE A 395 2.48 9.30 27.60
N ASP A 396 2.44 8.54 28.70
CA ASP A 396 2.51 9.08 30.06
C ASP A 396 3.83 9.85 30.33
N ALA A 397 4.93 9.38 29.73
CA ALA A 397 6.24 9.99 29.85
C ALA A 397 6.45 11.23 28.97
N LEU A 398 5.49 11.57 28.10
CA LEU A 398 5.59 12.68 27.16
C LEU A 398 5.63 14.05 27.86
N GLY A 399 4.92 14.18 28.98
CA GLY A 399 4.78 15.44 29.71
C GLY A 399 4.08 16.51 28.87
N GLU A 400 4.72 17.66 28.70
CA GLU A 400 4.19 18.80 27.93
C GLU A 400 4.62 18.80 26.45
N MET A 401 5.45 17.84 26.02
CA MET A 401 5.88 17.74 24.62
C MET A 401 4.71 17.32 23.73
N LEU A 402 4.72 17.75 22.47
CA LEU A 402 3.76 17.23 21.49
C LEU A 402 4.11 15.78 21.13
N PRO A 403 3.13 14.87 20.95
CA PRO A 403 3.41 13.49 20.53
C PRO A 403 4.21 13.42 19.22
N VAL A 404 3.90 14.35 18.32
CA VAL A 404 4.57 14.58 17.04
C VAL A 404 4.83 16.07 16.91
N GLU A 405 6.09 16.45 16.76
CA GLU A 405 6.52 17.83 16.54
C GLU A 405 6.74 18.08 15.05
N PRO A 406 6.06 19.06 14.43
CA PRO A 406 6.43 19.54 13.11
C PRO A 406 7.71 20.37 13.21
N GLY A 407 8.65 20.17 12.29
CA GLY A 407 9.86 20.99 12.18
C GLY A 407 9.78 21.97 11.02
N SER A 408 9.27 21.50 9.88
CA SER A 408 9.07 22.32 8.69
C SER A 408 7.95 21.77 7.81
N ALA A 409 7.35 22.65 7.01
CA ALA A 409 6.43 22.30 5.93
C ALA A 409 6.66 23.26 4.75
N THR A 410 6.83 22.68 3.56
CA THR A 410 6.98 23.36 2.29
C THR A 410 5.85 22.90 1.38
N LEU A 411 5.01 23.85 0.97
CA LEU A 411 4.05 23.67 -0.11
C LEU A 411 4.82 23.86 -1.42
N ASN A 412 5.24 22.76 -2.03
CA ASN A 412 5.96 22.74 -3.30
C ASN A 412 5.04 23.19 -4.45
N ALA A 413 3.79 22.73 -4.41
CA ALA A 413 2.76 23.14 -5.35
C ALA A 413 1.36 22.94 -4.75
N LEU A 414 0.54 23.98 -4.83
CA LEU A 414 -0.92 23.89 -4.83
C LEU A 414 -1.39 24.30 -6.22
N ARG A 415 -2.31 23.53 -6.81
CA ARG A 415 -3.03 23.91 -8.02
C ARG A 415 -4.46 23.40 -7.95
N VAL A 416 -5.43 24.28 -8.17
CA VAL A 416 -6.83 23.94 -8.37
C VAL A 416 -7.27 24.65 -9.63
N SER A 417 -7.63 23.91 -10.67
CA SER A 417 -8.12 24.47 -11.94
C SER A 417 -9.46 23.84 -12.26
N ALA A 418 -10.51 24.65 -12.30
CA ALA A 418 -11.87 24.21 -12.59
C ALA A 418 -12.70 25.38 -13.10
N VAL A 419 -13.71 25.12 -13.94
CA VAL A 419 -14.73 26.11 -14.37
C VAL A 419 -14.17 27.45 -14.88
N GLY A 420 -12.98 27.41 -15.49
CA GLY A 420 -12.29 28.59 -16.02
C GLY A 420 -11.58 29.47 -14.98
N ALA A 421 -11.47 29.00 -13.74
CA ALA A 421 -10.67 29.63 -12.69
C ALA A 421 -9.50 28.73 -12.28
N GLU A 422 -8.39 29.35 -11.90
CA GLU A 422 -7.21 28.66 -11.41
C GLU A 422 -6.72 29.31 -10.11
N ILE A 423 -6.37 28.49 -9.12
CA ILE A 423 -5.70 28.89 -7.90
C ILE A 423 -4.39 28.11 -7.82
N THR A 424 -3.28 28.82 -7.61
CA THR A 424 -1.97 28.21 -7.38
C THR A 424 -1.35 28.70 -6.08
N GLY A 425 -0.46 27.91 -5.48
CA GLY A 425 0.21 28.32 -4.27
C GLY A 425 1.55 27.64 -4.05
N GLU A 426 2.43 28.35 -3.36
CA GLU A 426 3.75 27.87 -2.94
C GLU A 426 4.12 28.55 -1.61
N GLY A 427 4.88 27.87 -0.77
CA GLY A 427 5.27 28.45 0.51
C GLY A 427 6.13 27.54 1.34
N ALA A 428 6.76 28.09 2.37
CA ALA A 428 7.58 27.34 3.30
C ALA A 428 7.48 27.94 4.70
N PHE A 429 7.37 27.06 5.69
CA PHE A 429 7.32 27.38 7.12
C PHE A 429 8.25 26.47 7.91
N THR A 430 8.86 27.04 8.93
CA THR A 430 9.46 26.31 10.06
C THR A 430 8.59 26.45 11.29
N PHE A 431 8.62 25.47 12.18
CA PHE A 431 7.78 25.45 13.37
C PHE A 431 8.63 25.39 14.64
N ASP A 432 8.31 26.25 15.60
CA ASP A 432 8.96 26.31 16.91
C ASP A 432 8.08 25.67 17.97
N SER A 433 8.33 24.39 18.26
CA SER A 433 7.58 23.61 19.26
C SER A 433 7.81 24.08 20.71
N SER A 434 8.74 25.01 20.94
CA SER A 434 8.93 25.59 22.29
C SER A 434 7.97 26.75 22.59
N ASP A 435 7.34 27.31 21.55
CA ASP A 435 6.35 28.36 21.66
C ASP A 435 4.99 27.86 21.17
N LEU A 436 4.23 27.33 22.13
CA LEU A 436 2.85 26.91 21.94
C LEU A 436 1.85 27.98 22.41
N GLU A 437 2.32 29.10 22.96
CA GLU A 437 1.44 30.14 23.50
C GLU A 437 1.01 31.14 22.43
N THR A 438 1.94 31.52 21.53
CA THR A 438 1.70 32.54 20.50
C THR A 438 0.57 32.14 19.54
N PHE A 439 0.42 30.84 19.25
CA PHE A 439 -0.60 30.29 18.34
C PHE A 439 -1.50 29.23 19.01
N GLU A 440 -1.96 29.51 20.23
CA GLU A 440 -3.02 28.74 20.94
C GLU A 440 -2.85 27.20 20.90
N GLY A 441 -1.67 26.71 21.25
CA GLY A 441 -1.34 25.28 21.32
C GLY A 441 -0.68 24.73 20.05
N LEU A 442 -0.55 25.53 18.99
CA LEU A 442 0.21 25.17 17.80
C LEU A 442 1.66 25.69 17.91
N PRO A 443 2.66 24.90 17.47
CA PRO A 443 4.03 25.38 17.29
C PRO A 443 4.06 26.64 16.46
N ARG A 444 4.71 27.69 16.96
CA ARG A 444 4.78 28.98 16.27
C ARG A 444 5.39 28.79 14.87
N PRO A 445 4.65 29.09 13.80
CA PRO A 445 5.20 29.05 12.45
C PRO A 445 6.03 30.30 12.16
N GLU A 446 7.02 30.16 11.29
CA GLU A 446 7.76 31.27 10.69
C GLU A 446 7.99 30.95 9.23
N GLY A 447 7.58 31.86 8.34
CA GLY A 447 7.64 31.58 6.92
C GLY A 447 6.68 32.41 6.08
N LYS A 448 6.53 32.00 4.82
CA LYS A 448 5.72 32.68 3.82
C LYS A 448 4.91 31.70 2.99
N LEU A 449 3.69 32.13 2.66
CA LEU A 449 2.80 31.49 1.70
C LEU A 449 2.42 32.51 0.64
N THR A 450 2.58 32.16 -0.63
CA THR A 450 2.07 32.92 -1.75
C THR A 450 0.95 32.13 -2.41
N LEU A 451 -0.22 32.74 -2.53
CA LEU A 451 -1.34 32.22 -3.31
C LEU A 451 -1.62 33.16 -4.48
N ARG A 452 -1.91 32.59 -5.64
CA ARG A 452 -2.33 33.32 -6.84
C ARG A 452 -3.66 32.75 -7.31
N ALA A 453 -4.55 33.62 -7.76
CA ALA A 453 -5.83 33.24 -8.32
C ALA A 453 -6.05 33.96 -9.65
N LYS A 454 -6.64 33.26 -10.62
CA LYS A 454 -6.95 33.79 -11.94
C LYS A 454 -8.34 33.36 -12.39
N GLY A 455 -9.07 34.25 -13.06
CA GLY A 455 -10.38 33.93 -13.63
C GLY A 455 -11.56 34.02 -12.65
N LEU A 456 -11.33 34.43 -11.40
CA LEU A 456 -12.36 34.51 -10.37
C LEU A 456 -13.40 35.60 -10.66
N THR A 457 -13.01 36.72 -11.28
CA THR A 457 -13.97 37.77 -11.66
C THR A 457 -14.89 37.28 -12.75
N VAL A 458 -14.36 36.63 -13.79
CA VAL A 458 -15.19 36.03 -14.84
C VAL A 458 -16.11 34.94 -14.27
N LEU A 459 -15.60 34.08 -13.38
CA LEU A 459 -16.39 33.05 -12.72
C LEU A 459 -17.54 33.65 -11.89
N SER A 460 -17.28 34.72 -11.13
CA SER A 460 -18.29 35.38 -10.30
C SER A 460 -19.50 35.84 -11.11
N GLN A 461 -19.27 36.39 -12.30
CA GLN A 461 -20.34 36.83 -13.21
C GLN A 461 -21.17 35.65 -13.74
N LYS A 462 -20.54 34.49 -13.93
CA LYS A 462 -21.22 33.26 -14.35
C LYS A 462 -22.05 32.67 -13.21
N LEU A 463 -21.51 32.65 -11.99
CA LEU A 463 -22.24 32.19 -10.81
C LEU A 463 -23.51 33.02 -10.55
N GLU A 464 -23.47 34.34 -10.78
CA GLU A 464 -24.66 35.20 -10.70
C GLU A 464 -25.74 34.79 -11.72
N GLN A 465 -25.33 34.44 -12.95
CA GLN A 465 -26.24 33.93 -13.98
C GLN A 465 -26.87 32.58 -13.62
N LEU A 466 -26.17 31.76 -12.83
CA LEU A 466 -26.67 30.50 -12.29
C LEU A 466 -27.61 30.68 -11.09
N GLY A 467 -27.85 31.91 -10.67
CA GLY A 467 -28.77 32.22 -9.58
C GLY A 467 -28.15 32.12 -8.19
N ILE A 468 -26.82 32.04 -8.08
CA ILE A 468 -26.14 32.27 -6.81
C ILE A 468 -26.43 33.71 -6.37
N PRO A 469 -26.91 33.95 -5.12
CA PRO A 469 -27.28 35.29 -4.70
C PRO A 469 -26.13 36.28 -4.85
N ALA A 470 -26.38 37.39 -5.55
CA ALA A 470 -25.37 38.39 -5.83
C ALA A 470 -24.70 38.92 -4.54
N GLU A 471 -25.44 39.03 -3.43
CA GLU A 471 -24.90 39.42 -2.12
C GLU A 471 -23.78 38.47 -1.63
N GLN A 472 -23.92 37.16 -1.85
CA GLN A 472 -22.89 36.18 -1.49
C GLN A 472 -21.65 36.33 -2.35
N ILE A 473 -21.84 36.55 -3.65
CA ILE A 473 -20.75 36.76 -4.62
C ILE A 473 -20.00 38.05 -4.29
N TYR A 474 -20.72 39.16 -4.11
CA TYR A 474 -20.12 40.44 -3.72
C TYR A 474 -19.39 40.34 -2.39
N GLY A 475 -19.97 39.65 -1.40
CA GLY A 475 -19.29 39.39 -0.12
C GLY A 475 -17.98 38.63 -0.28
N ALA A 476 -17.96 37.58 -1.10
CA ALA A 476 -16.75 36.81 -1.39
C ALA A 476 -15.70 37.63 -2.14
N MET A 477 -16.10 38.38 -3.17
CA MET A 477 -15.20 39.23 -3.94
C MET A 477 -14.63 40.38 -3.09
N MET A 478 -15.42 40.97 -2.20
CA MET A 478 -14.92 41.97 -1.25
C MET A 478 -13.88 41.39 -0.29
N MET A 479 -14.09 40.17 0.23
CA MET A 479 -13.08 39.51 1.06
C MET A 479 -11.80 39.22 0.27
N LEU A 480 -11.94 38.74 -0.98
CA LEU A 480 -10.81 38.52 -1.87
C LEU A 480 -10.02 39.82 -2.07
N GLU A 481 -10.69 40.94 -2.37
CA GLU A 481 -10.05 42.25 -2.55
C GLU A 481 -9.41 42.80 -1.27
N MET A 482 -9.95 42.46 -0.10
CA MET A 482 -9.38 42.89 1.18
C MET A 482 -8.06 42.19 1.51
N PHE A 483 -7.90 40.95 1.06
CA PHE A 483 -6.74 40.11 1.39
C PHE A 483 -5.83 39.80 0.21
N SER A 484 -6.11 40.32 -1.00
CA SER A 484 -5.27 40.13 -2.18
C SER A 484 -4.99 41.45 -2.89
N VAL A 485 -3.91 41.46 -3.65
CA VAL A 485 -3.52 42.55 -4.54
C VAL A 485 -3.63 42.11 -5.99
N GLU A 486 -3.68 43.07 -6.91
CA GLU A 486 -3.64 42.77 -8.35
C GLU A 486 -2.29 42.17 -8.73
N ASP A 487 -2.31 41.06 -9.46
CA ASP A 487 -1.13 40.39 -9.99
C ASP A 487 -0.91 40.78 -11.45
N THR A 488 -0.53 42.04 -11.67
CA THR A 488 -0.41 42.63 -13.02
C THR A 488 0.61 41.92 -13.92
N GLU A 489 1.52 41.14 -13.36
CA GLU A 489 2.51 40.35 -14.11
C GLU A 489 1.88 39.10 -14.74
N ASN A 490 0.80 38.57 -14.16
CA ASN A 490 0.10 37.36 -14.61
C ASN A 490 -1.18 37.64 -15.42
N GLY A 491 -1.40 38.91 -15.78
CA GLY A 491 -2.42 39.38 -16.71
C GLY A 491 -3.70 39.89 -16.04
N ASP A 492 -4.72 40.14 -16.86
CA ASP A 492 -6.03 40.59 -16.39
C ASP A 492 -6.73 39.48 -15.59
N ASP A 493 -7.56 39.89 -14.62
CA ASP A 493 -8.27 38.99 -13.69
C ASP A 493 -7.33 38.05 -12.90
N ALA A 494 -6.12 38.52 -12.61
CA ALA A 494 -5.15 37.85 -11.75
C ALA A 494 -5.00 38.60 -10.42
N ARG A 495 -5.02 37.84 -9.31
CA ARG A 495 -4.85 38.32 -7.94
C ARG A 495 -3.79 37.49 -7.25
N MET A 496 -3.05 38.11 -6.34
CA MET A 496 -2.05 37.45 -5.51
C MET A 496 -2.23 37.86 -4.05
N THR A 497 -1.95 36.94 -3.14
CA THR A 497 -1.78 37.26 -1.72
C THR A 497 -0.51 36.60 -1.19
N GLU A 498 0.29 37.35 -0.44
CA GLU A 498 1.39 36.83 0.35
C GLU A 498 1.02 36.92 1.82
N VAL A 499 1.02 35.77 2.51
CA VAL A 499 0.92 35.69 3.97
C VAL A 499 2.31 35.41 4.53
N GLU A 500 2.79 36.27 5.42
CA GLU A 500 4.08 36.15 6.10
C GLU A 500 3.85 36.05 7.61
N VAL A 501 4.44 35.05 8.25
CA VAL A 501 4.52 34.96 9.71
C VAL A 501 5.98 35.16 10.11
N LYS A 502 6.23 36.15 10.99
CA LYS A 502 7.57 36.51 11.42
C LYS A 502 7.97 35.81 12.72
N ALA A 503 9.27 35.89 13.03
CA ALA A 503 9.86 35.34 14.24
C ALA A 503 9.20 35.83 15.56
N ASP A 504 8.58 37.01 15.55
CA ASP A 504 7.88 37.59 16.71
C ASP A 504 6.40 37.18 16.80
N GLY A 505 5.93 36.29 15.91
CA GLY A 505 4.53 35.85 15.82
C GLY A 505 3.62 36.81 15.05
N GLY A 506 4.13 37.97 14.59
CA GLY A 506 3.35 38.90 13.80
C GLY A 506 2.93 38.29 12.47
N VAL A 507 1.64 38.40 12.14
CA VAL A 507 1.06 37.87 10.90
C VAL A 507 0.79 39.03 9.95
N PHE A 508 1.32 38.93 8.74
CA PHE A 508 1.18 39.96 7.71
C PHE A 508 0.51 39.37 6.47
N ALA A 509 -0.42 40.10 5.89
CA ALA A 509 -0.93 39.84 4.54
C ALA A 509 -0.56 41.01 3.63
N ASN A 510 0.17 40.73 2.55
CA ASN A 510 0.63 41.74 1.59
C ASN A 510 1.38 42.91 2.26
N GLY A 511 2.16 42.62 3.31
CA GLY A 511 2.90 43.61 4.11
C GLY A 511 2.06 44.39 5.13
N VAL A 512 0.75 44.16 5.20
CA VAL A 512 -0.15 44.75 6.21
C VAL A 512 -0.28 43.80 7.38
N GLN A 513 -0.06 44.28 8.60
CA GLN A 513 -0.19 43.47 9.81
C GLN A 513 -1.67 43.14 10.08
N LEU A 514 -1.95 41.85 10.26
CA LEU A 514 -3.27 41.31 10.63
C LEU A 514 -3.37 40.99 12.12
N GLN A 515 -2.29 40.44 12.68
CA GLN A 515 -2.19 40.01 14.08
C GLN A 515 -0.84 40.44 14.67
#